data_AF-A0A222F996-F1
#
_entry.id   AF-A0A222F996-F1
#
_cell.length_a   1.000
_cell.length_b   1.000
_cell.length_c   1.000
_cell.angle_alpha   90.00
_cell.angle_beta   90.00
_cell.angle_gamma   90.00
#
_symmetry.space_group_name_H-M   'P 1'
#
loop_
_entity.id
_entity.type
_entity.pdbx_description
1 polymer ?
#
loop_
_entity_poly.entity_id
_entity_poly.type
_entity_poly.pdbx_seq_one_letter_code
_entity_poly.pdbx_strand_id
1 'polypeptide(L)'
;MSRNTQPTRTRRLIAGSLLALGLAFAPTAVLAQPRMTPPPVKEMAAALELSADQEVAFTRVFEAHIAKTKALMAKHGIDPDGGRPSYRTRRAMKGELDQNRDVLEAELAEFLTADQLVTLREIGPRNLRP
;
A
#
# COMPACT_ATOMS: atom_id res chain seq x y z
N MET A 1 -37.42 33.51 -62.58
CA MET A 1 -37.65 32.15 -63.12
C MET A 1 -36.30 31.41 -63.15
N SER A 2 -36.35 30.11 -62.85
CA SER A 2 -35.30 29.07 -62.96
C SER A 2 -34.29 28.90 -61.81
N ARG A 3 -34.28 27.65 -61.34
CA ARG A 3 -33.59 27.03 -60.20
C ARG A 3 -32.34 26.27 -60.69
N ASN A 4 -31.65 25.66 -59.71
CA ASN A 4 -30.78 24.46 -59.79
C ASN A 4 -29.33 24.73 -60.20
N THR A 5 -28.26 24.11 -59.67
CA THR A 5 -28.04 23.00 -58.72
C THR A 5 -26.53 22.97 -58.38
N GLN A 6 -26.14 22.51 -57.17
CA GLN A 6 -24.76 22.09 -56.76
C GLN A 6 -24.26 20.87 -57.59
N PRO A 7 -23.08 20.19 -57.37
CA PRO A 7 -21.94 20.34 -56.42
C PRO A 7 -20.54 20.22 -57.10
N THR A 8 -19.37 20.39 -56.44
CA THR A 8 -18.53 19.34 -55.80
C THR A 8 -17.18 19.97 -55.41
N ARG A 9 -16.82 20.04 -54.13
CA ARG A 9 -15.92 19.15 -53.36
C ARG A 9 -14.41 19.21 -53.75
N THR A 10 -13.60 19.52 -52.72
CA THR A 10 -12.20 19.07 -52.46
C THR A 10 -11.08 19.74 -53.29
N ARG A 11 -9.92 20.20 -52.80
CA ARG A 11 -8.99 19.89 -51.68
C ARG A 11 -8.16 21.17 -51.39
N ARG A 12 -8.15 21.73 -50.18
CA ARG A 12 -7.23 21.52 -49.03
C ARG A 12 -5.88 22.28 -49.09
N LEU A 13 -5.75 23.18 -48.09
CA LEU A 13 -4.62 23.42 -47.17
C LEU A 13 -3.33 24.01 -47.80
N ILE A 14 -2.61 24.96 -47.20
CA ILE A 14 -2.13 25.01 -45.81
C ILE A 14 -2.01 26.48 -45.37
N ALA A 15 -2.71 26.85 -44.30
CA ALA A 15 -2.50 28.09 -43.58
C ALA A 15 -1.28 27.93 -42.68
N GLY A 16 -0.25 28.74 -42.92
CA GLY A 16 0.93 28.82 -42.08
C GLY A 16 0.64 29.63 -40.82
N SER A 17 0.58 28.93 -39.69
CA SER A 17 0.59 29.54 -38.35
C SER A 17 1.55 28.73 -37.49
N LEU A 18 2.83 29.15 -37.43
CA LEU A 18 3.74 28.65 -36.40
C LEU A 18 3.66 29.60 -35.20
N LEU A 19 2.93 29.11 -34.21
CA LEU A 19 2.79 29.65 -32.87
C LEU A 19 4.15 29.92 -32.22
N ALA A 20 4.24 31.09 -31.58
CA ALA A 20 5.29 31.42 -30.64
C ALA A 20 5.36 30.38 -29.52
N LEU A 21 6.56 29.86 -29.31
CA LEU A 21 6.90 28.86 -28.31
C LEU A 21 6.89 29.52 -26.92
N GLY A 22 5.73 29.53 -26.27
CA GLY A 22 5.64 29.86 -24.84
C GLY A 22 6.18 28.70 -24.02
N LEU A 23 7.38 28.85 -23.46
CA LEU A 23 7.90 27.98 -22.42
C LEU A 23 7.00 28.07 -21.19
N ALA A 24 6.02 27.18 -21.09
CA ALA A 24 5.29 26.94 -19.87
C ALA A 24 6.23 26.17 -18.92
N PHE A 25 6.63 26.83 -17.84
CA PHE A 25 7.10 26.17 -16.62
C PHE A 25 5.98 25.23 -16.17
N ALA A 26 6.10 23.94 -16.47
CA ALA A 26 5.25 22.93 -15.86
C ALA A 26 5.63 22.87 -14.37
N PRO A 27 4.71 23.15 -13.43
CA PRO A 27 4.97 22.84 -12.04
C PRO A 27 5.11 21.33 -11.96
N THR A 28 6.30 20.86 -11.61
CA THR A 28 6.54 19.48 -11.18
C THR A 28 5.55 19.17 -10.06
N ALA A 29 4.47 18.48 -10.42
CA ALA A 29 3.62 17.81 -9.46
C ALA A 29 4.52 16.84 -8.72
N VAL A 30 4.88 17.20 -7.49
CA VAL A 30 5.44 16.27 -6.52
C VAL A 30 4.34 15.24 -6.30
N LEU A 31 4.42 14.14 -7.05
CA LEU A 31 3.57 12.97 -6.85
C LEU A 31 3.86 12.50 -5.41
N ALA A 32 2.94 12.81 -4.51
CA ALA A 32 2.86 12.18 -3.21
C ALA A 32 2.85 10.68 -3.47
N GLN A 33 3.95 10.00 -3.17
CA GLN A 33 4.01 8.55 -3.31
C GLN A 33 2.85 7.98 -2.48
N PRO A 34 1.97 7.14 -3.08
CA PRO A 34 0.91 6.50 -2.34
C PRO A 34 1.58 5.74 -1.20
N ARG A 35 1.26 6.15 0.02
CA ARG A 35 1.68 5.45 1.22
C ARG A 35 1.08 4.06 1.10
N MET A 36 1.89 3.05 0.82
CA MET A 36 1.43 1.66 0.85
C MET A 36 0.92 1.39 2.27
N THR A 37 -0.40 1.43 2.42
CA THR A 37 -1.08 0.83 3.56
C THR A 37 -0.72 -0.64 3.53
N PRO A 38 -0.32 -1.24 4.66
CA PRO A 38 -0.02 -2.66 4.68
C PRO A 38 -1.22 -3.44 4.13
N PRO A 39 -0.97 -4.49 3.32
CA PRO A 39 -2.04 -5.28 2.75
C PRO A 39 -2.94 -5.82 3.88
N PRO A 40 -4.27 -5.82 3.73
CA PRO A 40 -5.17 -6.48 4.67
C PRO A 40 -4.76 -7.95 4.84
N VAL A 41 -5.00 -8.51 6.02
CA VAL A 41 -4.57 -9.87 6.42
C VAL A 41 -4.95 -10.93 5.37
N LYS A 42 -6.10 -10.78 4.73
CA LYS A 42 -6.57 -11.65 3.64
C LYS A 42 -5.70 -11.61 2.38
N GLU A 43 -5.21 -10.43 2.00
CA GLU A 43 -4.28 -10.29 0.87
C GLU A 43 -2.92 -10.90 1.18
N MET A 44 -2.47 -10.83 2.43
CA MET A 44 -1.24 -11.50 2.88
C MET A 44 -1.38 -13.03 2.82
N ALA A 45 -2.51 -13.57 3.26
CA ALA A 45 -2.79 -15.01 3.16
C ALA A 45 -2.80 -15.50 1.71
N ALA A 46 -3.42 -14.72 0.81
CA ALA A 46 -3.42 -15.02 -0.62
C ALA A 46 -2.00 -15.01 -1.23
N ALA A 47 -1.16 -14.04 -0.84
CA ALA A 47 0.22 -13.94 -1.32
C ALA A 47 1.13 -15.07 -0.81
N LEU A 48 0.76 -15.71 0.30
CA LEU A 48 1.47 -16.86 0.87
C LEU A 48 0.98 -18.22 0.35
N GLU A 49 -0.01 -18.20 -0.55
CA GLU A 49 -0.64 -19.39 -1.12
C GLU A 49 -1.10 -20.38 -0.02
N LEU A 50 -1.68 -19.84 1.07
CA LEU A 50 -2.12 -20.66 2.20
C LEU A 50 -3.28 -21.58 1.81
N SER A 51 -3.31 -22.78 2.38
CA SER A 51 -4.50 -23.62 2.35
C SER A 51 -5.66 -22.97 3.14
N ALA A 52 -6.90 -23.40 2.91
CA ALA A 52 -8.06 -22.85 3.63
C ALA A 52 -7.91 -22.97 5.17
N ASP A 53 -7.40 -24.09 5.65
CA ASP A 53 -7.17 -24.30 7.09
C ASP A 53 -6.05 -23.40 7.62
N GLN A 54 -4.97 -23.22 6.84
CA GLN A 54 -3.88 -22.30 7.18
C GLN A 54 -4.34 -20.84 7.15
N GLU A 55 -5.20 -20.45 6.22
CA GLU A 55 -5.74 -19.08 6.13
C GLU A 55 -6.57 -18.74 7.37
N VAL A 56 -7.40 -19.67 7.86
CA VAL A 56 -8.17 -19.49 9.09
C VAL A 56 -7.25 -19.33 10.30
N ALA A 57 -6.24 -20.20 10.44
CA ALA A 57 -5.25 -20.11 11.51
C ALA A 57 -4.44 -18.81 11.44
N PHE A 58 -3.96 -18.45 10.25
CA PHE A 58 -3.22 -17.23 9.96
C PHE A 58 -4.02 -15.99 10.34
N THR A 59 -5.26 -15.88 9.87
CA THR A 59 -6.12 -14.74 10.14
C THR A 59 -6.33 -14.55 11.64
N ARG A 60 -6.63 -15.65 12.36
CA ARG A 60 -6.82 -15.63 13.82
C ARG A 60 -5.58 -15.14 14.56
N VAL A 61 -4.41 -15.69 14.23
CA VAL A 61 -3.14 -15.33 14.87
C VAL A 61 -2.77 -13.87 14.57
N PHE A 62 -2.93 -13.44 13.32
CA PHE A 62 -2.59 -12.08 12.90
C PHE A 62 -3.52 -11.02 13.50
N GLU A 63 -4.83 -11.28 13.56
CA GLU A 63 -5.79 -10.41 14.23
C GLU A 63 -5.51 -10.28 15.73
N ALA A 64 -5.14 -11.40 16.39
CA ALA A 64 -4.72 -11.37 17.78
C ALA A 64 -3.46 -10.52 17.99
N HIS A 65 -2.48 -10.60 17.09
CA HIS A 65 -1.28 -9.76 17.13
C HIS A 65 -1.60 -8.27 16.90
N ILE A 66 -2.51 -7.95 15.98
CA ILE A 66 -2.98 -6.57 15.77
C ILE A 66 -3.63 -6.05 17.05
N ALA A 67 -4.52 -6.84 17.67
CA ALA A 67 -5.18 -6.46 18.92
C ALA A 67 -4.17 -6.22 20.07
N LYS A 68 -3.19 -7.12 20.24
CA LYS A 68 -2.08 -6.96 21.21
C LYS A 68 -1.30 -5.67 20.95
N THR A 69 -1.01 -5.35 19.69
CA THR A 69 -0.28 -4.14 19.30
C THR A 69 -1.09 -2.87 19.55
N LYS A 70 -2.40 -2.87 19.24
CA LYS A 70 -3.30 -1.76 19.56
C LYS A 70 -3.41 -1.52 21.06
N ALA A 71 -3.52 -2.59 21.85
CA ALA A 71 -3.54 -2.51 23.32
C ALA A 71 -2.23 -1.92 23.87
N LEU A 72 -1.08 -2.31 23.30
CA LEU A 72 0.21 -1.73 23.63
C LEU A 72 0.25 -0.22 23.31
N MET A 73 -0.20 0.18 22.12
CA MET A 73 -0.29 1.59 21.75
C MET A 73 -1.15 2.39 22.74
N ALA A 74 -2.33 1.87 23.10
CA ALA A 74 -3.23 2.49 24.07
C ALA A 74 -2.60 2.60 25.47
N LYS A 75 -1.88 1.56 25.94
CA LYS A 75 -1.11 1.57 27.21
C LYS A 75 -0.07 2.70 27.25
N HIS A 76 0.47 3.09 26.10
CA HIS A 76 1.41 4.21 25.97
C HIS A 76 0.75 5.56 25.63
N GLY A 77 -0.58 5.66 25.76
CA GLY A 77 -1.34 6.89 25.51
C GLY A 77 -1.43 7.28 24.03
N ILE A 78 -1.23 6.32 23.13
CA ILE A 78 -1.33 6.53 21.69
C ILE A 78 -2.71 6.04 21.24
N ASP A 79 -3.41 6.87 20.48
CA ASP A 79 -4.62 6.43 19.78
C ASP A 79 -4.23 5.37 18.72
N PRO A 80 -4.68 4.11 18.86
CA PRO A 80 -4.35 3.03 17.92
C PRO A 80 -4.94 3.26 16.53
N ASP A 81 -5.98 4.08 16.40
CA ASP A 81 -6.64 4.40 15.13
C ASP A 81 -6.28 5.82 14.64
N GLY A 82 -5.74 6.67 15.53
CA GLY A 82 -5.44 8.09 15.29
C GLY A 82 -4.08 8.40 14.64
N GLY A 83 -3.22 7.41 14.40
CA GLY A 83 -2.02 7.59 13.57
C GLY A 83 -0.73 6.95 14.09
N ARG A 84 0.40 7.31 13.48
CA ARG A 84 1.71 6.69 13.77
C ARG A 84 2.30 7.17 15.11
N PRO A 85 2.85 6.27 15.94
CA PRO A 85 3.64 6.63 17.11
C PRO A 85 4.77 7.60 16.78
N SER A 86 5.00 8.58 17.67
CA SER A 86 6.22 9.40 17.64
C SER A 86 7.46 8.51 17.74
N TYR A 87 8.62 9.00 17.26
CA TYR A 87 9.88 8.24 17.35
C TYR A 87 10.24 7.87 18.80
N ARG A 88 10.08 8.83 19.73
CA ARG A 88 10.37 8.62 21.15
C ARG A 88 9.47 7.53 21.74
N THR A 89 8.18 7.56 21.42
CA THR A 89 7.23 6.56 21.90
C THR A 89 7.52 5.19 21.28
N ARG A 90 7.85 5.14 19.98
CA ARG A 90 8.26 3.88 19.33
C ARG A 90 9.51 3.30 19.95
N ARG A 91 10.49 4.13 20.32
CA ARG A 91 11.70 3.69 21.02
C ARG A 91 11.40 3.14 22.42
N ALA A 92 10.47 3.77 23.14
CA ALA A 92 10.01 3.27 24.44
C ALA A 92 9.29 1.92 24.34
N MET A 93 8.49 1.72 23.28
CA MET A 93 7.77 0.47 23.03
C MET A 93 8.60 -0.60 22.33
N LYS A 94 9.84 -0.31 21.92
CA LYS A 94 10.60 -1.18 21.00
C LYS A 94 10.73 -2.61 21.54
N GLY A 95 11.06 -2.75 22.82
CA GLY A 95 11.20 -4.07 23.44
C GLY A 95 9.91 -4.88 23.39
N GLU A 96 8.79 -4.28 23.80
CA GLU A 96 7.46 -4.93 23.79
C GLU A 96 6.99 -5.25 22.35
N LEU A 97 7.27 -4.37 21.38
CA LEU A 97 6.96 -4.60 19.96
C LEU A 97 7.80 -5.73 19.34
N ASP A 98 9.08 -5.84 19.72
CA ASP A 98 9.95 -6.91 19.24
C ASP A 98 9.51 -8.24 19.85
N GLN A 99 9.23 -8.27 21.15
CA GLN A 99 8.73 -9.46 21.83
C GLN A 99 7.37 -9.93 21.28
N ASN A 100 6.44 -9.01 21.00
CA ASN A 100 5.17 -9.35 20.35
C ASN A 100 5.36 -9.94 18.95
N ARG A 101 6.41 -9.53 18.23
CA ARG A 101 6.75 -10.12 16.93
C ARG A 101 7.37 -11.49 17.09
N ASP A 102 8.30 -11.67 18.01
CA ASP A 102 8.94 -12.98 18.19
C ASP A 102 7.89 -14.04 18.58
N VAL A 103 6.90 -13.65 19.40
CA VAL A 103 5.73 -14.49 19.71
C VAL A 103 4.89 -14.77 18.45
N LEU A 104 4.57 -13.75 17.64
CA LEU A 104 3.85 -13.94 16.38
C LEU A 104 4.58 -14.91 15.46
N GLU A 105 5.89 -14.73 15.29
CA GLU A 105 6.72 -15.55 14.41
C GLU A 105 6.76 -17.00 14.88
N ALA A 106 6.83 -17.23 16.19
CA ALA A 106 6.74 -18.55 16.80
C ALA A 106 5.35 -19.19 16.58
N GLU A 107 4.25 -18.46 16.82
CA GLU A 107 2.88 -18.94 16.61
C GLU A 107 2.62 -19.29 15.14
N LEU A 108 3.15 -18.49 14.21
CA LEU A 108 3.01 -18.75 12.76
C LEU A 108 3.87 -19.92 12.29
N ALA A 109 5.04 -20.15 12.90
CA ALA A 109 5.92 -21.27 12.56
C ALA A 109 5.33 -22.65 12.88
N GLU A 110 4.26 -22.72 13.66
CA GLU A 110 3.56 -23.98 13.94
C GLU A 110 2.85 -24.55 12.70
N PHE A 111 2.49 -23.70 11.73
CA PHE A 111 1.71 -24.12 10.57
C PHE A 111 2.14 -23.51 9.23
N LEU A 112 3.05 -22.54 9.21
CA LEU A 112 3.69 -22.02 8.00
C LEU A 112 5.03 -22.71 7.76
N THR A 113 5.38 -22.88 6.49
CA THR A 113 6.72 -23.35 6.11
C THR A 113 7.76 -22.26 6.34
N ALA A 114 9.04 -22.65 6.40
CA ALA A 114 10.14 -21.68 6.49
C ALA A 114 10.13 -20.68 5.33
N ASP A 115 9.84 -21.13 4.11
CA ASP A 115 9.76 -20.27 2.92
C ASP A 115 8.59 -19.28 3.02
N GLN A 116 7.42 -19.73 3.49
CA GLN A 116 6.27 -18.85 3.73
C GLN A 116 6.57 -17.80 4.81
N LEU A 117 7.32 -18.15 5.86
CA LEU A 117 7.75 -17.17 6.86
C LEU A 117 8.73 -16.14 6.29
N VAL A 118 9.60 -16.53 5.35
CA VAL A 118 10.49 -15.59 4.65
C VAL A 118 9.65 -14.64 3.79
N THR A 119 8.77 -15.16 2.94
CA THR A 119 7.85 -14.34 2.14
C THR A 119 7.01 -13.42 3.00
N LEU A 120 6.50 -13.90 4.15
CA LEU A 120 5.74 -13.09 5.10
C LEU A 120 6.54 -11.89 5.63
N ARG A 121 7.84 -12.05 5.87
CA ARG A 121 8.71 -10.94 6.31
C ARG A 121 8.88 -9.90 5.22
N GLU A 122 8.88 -10.32 3.96
CA GLU A 122 8.98 -9.46 2.79
C GLU A 122 7.66 -8.74 2.47
N ILE A 123 6.51 -9.38 2.61
CA ILE A 123 5.21 -8.72 2.32
C ILE A 123 4.61 -8.01 3.54
N GLY A 124 5.02 -8.42 4.74
CA GLY A 124 4.47 -7.94 5.98
C GLY A 124 4.73 -6.45 6.18
N PRO A 125 4.10 -5.84 7.21
CA PRO A 125 4.20 -4.40 7.50
C PRO A 125 5.63 -3.91 7.86
N ARG A 126 6.66 -4.74 7.68
CA ARG A 126 8.05 -4.54 8.09
C ARG A 126 9.09 -4.47 6.96
N ASN A 127 8.72 -4.29 5.69
CA ASN A 127 9.64 -3.71 4.68
C ASN A 127 10.02 -2.23 4.94
N LEU A 128 10.19 -1.84 6.21
CA LEU A 128 10.64 -0.55 6.71
C LEU A 128 11.94 -0.68 7.50
N ARG A 129 12.91 -1.43 6.98
CA ARG A 129 14.32 -1.24 7.34
C ARG A 129 15.24 -1.65 6.19
N PRO A 130 16.07 -0.74 5.65
CA PRO A 130 17.30 -1.12 4.95
C PRO A 130 18.31 -1.73 5.95
#